data_AF-A0A345QDR0-F1
#
_entry.id   AF-A0A345QDR0-F1
#
_cell.length_a   1.000
_cell.length_b   1.000
_cell.length_c   1.000
_cell.angle_alpha   90.00
_cell.angle_beta   90.00
_cell.angle_gamma   90.00
#
_symmetry.space_group_name_H-M   'P 1'
#
loop_
_entity.id
_entity.type
_entity.pdbx_description
1 polymer ?
#
loop_
_entity_poly.entity_id
_entity_poly.type
_entity_poly.pdbx_seq_one_letter_code
_entity_poly.pdbx_strand_id
1 'polypeptide(L)'
;MALLGYRSICHETFKKERAERVYSNRQFLSAIASVDLAAKRSAEAHLEGTRLAIRDLTRQKQAFENAIHTKDLSRLYGTVFTLAAEIPLAFSSSFAPEYTIDGELLLPEQYGNWNSVGVFCGAIKERNIMGFVGLHDNDEHDISKFFKSLVSVPMNRVGGLSLHLAIEHAENTFFRPSWVSKLLPEIREELLSRFASGIPGEPNSRKANLVGQFDVINVSASQRDDFYP
;
A
#
# COMPACT_ATOMS: atom_id res chain seq x y z
N MET A 1 -0.11 8.21 -15.44
CA MET A 1 0.25 7.19 -14.43
C MET A 1 1.59 7.48 -13.76
N ALA A 2 2.70 7.66 -14.50
CA ALA A 2 4.03 7.93 -13.90
C ALA A 2 4.04 9.01 -12.80
N LEU A 3 3.42 10.18 -13.04
CA LEU A 3 3.31 11.25 -12.04
C LEU A 3 2.53 10.86 -10.77
N LEU A 4 1.55 9.96 -10.89
CA LEU A 4 0.78 9.46 -9.73
C LEU A 4 1.61 8.47 -8.90
N GLY A 5 2.37 7.60 -9.57
CA GLY A 5 3.36 6.73 -8.92
C GLY A 5 4.41 7.56 -8.18
N TYR A 6 5.02 8.53 -8.86
CA TYR A 6 5.99 9.45 -8.28
C TYR A 6 5.45 10.21 -7.07
N ARG A 7 4.21 10.73 -7.16
CA ARG A 7 3.55 11.39 -6.03
C ARG A 7 3.39 10.46 -4.84
N SER A 8 3.01 9.20 -5.06
CA SER A 8 2.82 8.21 -3.99
C SER A 8 4.15 7.91 -3.29
N ILE A 9 5.23 7.73 -4.08
CA ILE A 9 6.58 7.54 -3.54
C ILE A 9 7.02 8.75 -2.71
N CYS A 10 6.92 9.97 -3.23
CA CYS A 10 7.29 11.18 -2.50
C CYS A 10 6.51 11.34 -1.19
N HIS A 11 5.21 11.03 -1.20
CA HIS A 11 4.37 11.09 -0.01
C HIS A 11 4.82 10.07 1.04
N GLU A 12 5.11 8.82 0.61
CA GLU A 12 5.60 7.78 1.49
C GLU A 12 6.99 8.11 2.06
N THR A 13 7.92 8.60 1.24
CA THR A 13 9.24 9.07 1.68
C THR A 13 9.10 10.11 2.78
N PHE A 14 8.28 11.14 2.56
CA PHE A 14 8.07 12.19 3.55
C PHE A 14 7.52 11.63 4.88
N LYS A 15 6.55 10.71 4.84
CA LYS A 15 6.00 10.08 6.06
C LYS A 15 7.09 9.30 6.80
N LYS A 16 7.87 8.48 6.10
CA LYS A 16 8.92 7.65 6.73
C LYS A 16 10.07 8.48 7.30
N GLU A 17 10.50 9.55 6.62
CA GLU A 17 11.48 10.50 7.17
C GLU A 17 10.99 11.16 8.47
N ARG A 18 9.68 11.45 8.58
CA ARG A 18 9.10 12.01 9.81
C ARG A 18 9.00 10.97 10.91
N ALA A 19 8.59 9.75 10.58
CA ALA A 19 8.59 8.63 11.52
C ALA A 19 10.00 8.39 12.07
N GLU A 20 11.02 8.30 11.21
CA GLU A 20 12.41 8.09 11.64
C GLU A 20 12.87 9.15 12.64
N ARG A 21 12.56 10.43 12.42
CA ARG A 21 12.92 11.52 13.36
C ARG A 21 12.29 11.35 14.74
N VAL A 22 11.06 10.82 14.82
CA VAL A 22 10.38 10.56 16.09
C VAL A 22 11.02 9.34 16.77
N TYR A 23 11.13 8.23 16.05
CA TYR A 23 11.57 6.95 16.61
C TYR A 23 13.08 6.90 16.91
N SER A 24 13.89 7.75 16.26
CA SER A 24 15.32 7.92 16.58
C SER A 24 15.57 8.83 17.80
N ASN A 25 14.55 9.53 18.31
CA ASN A 25 14.69 10.40 19.47
C ASN A 25 14.88 9.58 20.75
N ARG A 26 16.05 9.70 21.38
CA ARG A 26 16.38 8.98 22.62
C ARG A 26 15.42 9.29 23.77
N GLN A 27 14.91 10.51 23.87
CA GLN A 27 13.95 10.87 24.92
C GLN A 27 12.62 10.14 24.73
N PHE A 28 12.14 10.04 23.48
CA PHE A 28 10.95 9.29 23.14
C PHE A 28 11.10 7.80 23.47
N LEU A 29 12.21 7.17 23.05
CA LEU A 29 12.49 5.77 23.38
C LEU A 29 12.63 5.54 24.88
N SER A 30 13.22 6.48 25.61
CA SER A 30 13.36 6.39 27.07
C SER A 30 12.00 6.53 27.77
N ALA A 31 11.14 7.42 27.29
CA ALA A 31 9.78 7.58 27.79
C ALA A 31 8.94 6.31 27.57
N ILE A 32 9.01 5.71 26.38
CA ILE A 32 8.32 4.42 26.12
C ILE A 32 8.88 3.32 27.01
N ALA A 33 10.20 3.20 27.12
CA ALA A 33 10.86 2.19 27.94
C ALA A 33 10.47 2.25 29.42
N SER A 34 10.15 3.45 29.92
CA SER A 34 9.71 3.66 31.31
C SER A 34 8.30 3.13 31.58
N VAL A 35 7.49 2.96 30.53
CA VAL A 35 6.12 2.44 30.60
C VAL A 35 6.10 0.95 30.29
N ASP A 36 6.74 0.54 29.19
CA ASP A 36 6.76 -0.85 28.74
C ASP A 36 8.02 -1.16 27.89
N LEU A 37 8.78 -2.18 28.31
CA LEU A 37 9.96 -2.66 27.59
C LEU A 37 9.59 -3.34 26.26
N ALA A 38 8.43 -3.98 26.15
CA ALA A 38 7.97 -4.57 24.90
C ALA A 38 7.64 -3.48 23.87
N ALA A 39 6.96 -2.41 24.29
CA ALA A 39 6.73 -1.23 23.47
C ALA A 39 8.05 -0.60 22.98
N LYS A 40 9.10 -0.55 23.81
CA LYS A 40 10.43 -0.09 23.38
C LYS A 40 11.00 -0.96 22.26
N ARG A 41 10.98 -2.28 22.42
CA ARG A 41 11.48 -3.22 21.39
C ARG A 41 10.69 -3.09 20.09
N SER A 42 9.38 -2.91 20.17
CA SER A 42 8.53 -2.67 19.00
C SER A 42 8.89 -1.36 18.30
N ALA A 43 9.16 -0.29 19.06
CA ALA A 43 9.59 1.00 18.52
C ALA A 43 10.97 0.92 17.85
N GLU A 44 11.90 0.15 18.42
CA GLU A 44 13.23 -0.10 17.83
C GLU A 44 13.12 -0.91 16.53
N ALA A 45 12.30 -1.96 16.50
CA ALA A 45 12.04 -2.74 15.29
C ALA A 45 11.36 -1.89 14.20
N HIS A 46 10.41 -1.04 14.57
CA HIS A 46 9.76 -0.10 13.66
C HIS A 46 10.75 0.91 13.07
N LEU A 47 11.68 1.42 13.88
CA LEU A 47 12.74 2.32 13.41
C LEU A 47 13.63 1.63 12.36
N GLU A 48 14.02 0.39 12.61
CA GLU A 48 14.85 -0.36 11.66
C GLU A 48 14.13 -0.59 10.33
N GLY A 49 12.88 -1.06 10.37
CA GLY A 49 12.05 -1.20 9.17
C GLY A 49 11.84 0.13 8.44
N THR A 50 11.68 1.23 9.19
CA THR A 50 11.55 2.58 8.61
C THR A 50 12.81 3.01 7.86
N ARG A 51 14.00 2.71 8.38
CA ARG A 51 15.27 3.04 7.71
C ARG A 51 15.46 2.25 6.42
N LEU A 52 15.12 0.95 6.43
CA LEU A 52 15.13 0.13 5.22
C LEU A 52 14.15 0.69 4.18
N ALA A 53 12.95 1.07 4.59
CA ALA A 53 11.97 1.68 3.71
C ALA A 53 12.47 3.02 3.12
N ILE A 54 13.11 3.90 3.91
CA ILE A 54 13.66 5.17 3.41
C ILE A 54 14.71 4.94 2.32
N ARG A 55 15.61 3.96 2.52
CA ARG A 55 16.63 3.58 1.52
C ARG A 55 15.96 3.21 0.19
N ASP A 56 14.98 2.33 0.23
CA ASP A 56 14.31 1.82 -0.97
C ASP A 56 13.45 2.90 -1.64
N LEU A 57 12.71 3.69 -0.86
CA LEU A 57 11.90 4.80 -1.36
C LEU A 57 12.74 5.91 -1.99
N THR A 58 13.92 6.21 -1.44
CA THR A 58 14.84 7.22 -2.00
C THR A 58 15.35 6.78 -3.38
N ARG A 59 15.75 5.51 -3.50
CA ARG A 59 16.15 4.89 -4.77
C ARG A 59 15.01 4.94 -5.79
N GLN A 60 13.81 4.50 -5.40
CA GLN A 60 12.61 4.54 -6.25
C GLN A 60 12.26 5.95 -6.70
N LYS A 61 12.34 6.92 -5.78
CA LYS A 61 12.08 8.33 -6.09
C LYS A 61 13.01 8.81 -7.21
N GLN A 62 14.31 8.54 -7.08
CA GLN A 62 15.30 8.90 -8.10
C GLN A 62 15.03 8.19 -9.44
N ALA A 63 14.63 6.93 -9.40
CA ALA A 63 14.31 6.17 -10.60
C ALA A 63 13.09 6.76 -11.33
N PHE A 64 12.04 7.15 -10.61
CA PHE A 64 10.91 7.90 -11.18
C PHE A 64 11.33 9.26 -11.75
N GLU A 65 12.17 10.03 -11.05
CA GLU A 65 12.68 11.31 -11.54
C GLU A 65 13.43 11.14 -12.86
N ASN A 66 14.29 10.13 -12.94
CA ASN A 66 15.02 9.78 -14.16
C ASN A 66 14.08 9.39 -15.31
N ALA A 67 13.12 8.49 -15.04
CA ALA A 67 12.13 8.05 -16.03
C ALA A 67 11.27 9.22 -16.57
N ILE A 68 10.86 10.14 -15.69
CA ILE A 68 10.08 11.33 -16.07
C ILE A 68 10.95 12.30 -16.90
N HIS A 69 12.19 12.54 -16.49
CA HIS A 69 13.08 13.50 -17.15
C HIS A 69 13.52 13.02 -18.54
N THR A 70 13.93 11.75 -18.64
CA THR A 70 14.35 11.12 -19.90
C THR A 70 13.18 10.71 -20.78
N LYS A 71 11.97 10.65 -20.22
CA LYS A 71 10.76 10.07 -20.84
C LYS A 71 10.89 8.57 -21.16
N ASP A 72 11.88 7.89 -20.59
CA ASP A 72 11.99 6.43 -20.67
C ASP A 72 11.05 5.79 -19.65
N LEU A 73 9.92 5.29 -20.15
CA LEU A 73 8.91 4.59 -19.37
C LEU A 73 8.92 3.07 -19.62
N SER A 74 9.99 2.53 -20.21
CA SER A 74 10.12 1.10 -20.56
C SER A 74 10.11 0.14 -19.37
N ARG A 75 10.20 0.67 -18.15
CA ARG A 75 10.15 -0.08 -16.89
C ARG A 75 8.96 0.30 -16.01
N LEU A 76 8.05 1.11 -16.55
CA LEU A 76 6.86 1.56 -15.82
C LEU A 76 5.74 0.54 -15.99
N TYR A 77 5.26 0.03 -14.88
CA TYR A 77 4.09 -0.83 -14.82
C TYR A 77 2.93 -0.05 -14.20
N GLY A 78 1.73 -0.27 -14.72
CA GLY A 78 0.53 0.35 -14.18
C GLY A 78 -0.73 -0.44 -14.47
N THR A 79 -1.68 -0.35 -13.54
CA THR A 79 -3.03 -0.88 -13.69
C THR A 79 -4.00 0.16 -13.15
N VAL A 80 -5.08 0.43 -13.86
CA VAL A 80 -6.16 1.32 -13.40
C VAL A 80 -7.47 0.57 -13.49
N PHE A 81 -8.15 0.44 -12.37
CA PHE A 81 -9.55 0.06 -12.31
C PHE A 81 -10.39 1.34 -12.25
N THR A 82 -11.29 1.53 -13.22
CA THR A 82 -12.35 2.55 -13.12
C THR A 82 -13.52 1.93 -12.37
N LEU A 83 -13.93 2.57 -11.27
CA LEU A 83 -15.00 2.11 -10.41
C LEU A 83 -16.36 2.54 -10.96
N ALA A 84 -17.33 1.63 -10.96
CA ALA A 84 -18.68 1.87 -11.45
C ALA A 84 -19.49 2.84 -10.57
N ALA A 85 -19.05 3.07 -9.33
CA ALA A 85 -19.66 3.99 -8.39
C ALA A 85 -18.59 4.65 -7.52
N GLU A 86 -19.00 5.70 -6.82
CA GLU A 86 -18.17 6.34 -5.81
C GLU A 86 -17.91 5.37 -4.65
N ILE A 87 -16.67 5.34 -4.18
CA ILE A 87 -16.24 4.48 -3.10
C ILE A 87 -16.14 5.28 -1.79
N PRO A 88 -16.53 4.73 -0.62
CA PRO A 88 -16.58 5.50 0.63
C PRO A 88 -15.22 5.68 1.30
N LEU A 89 -14.12 5.55 0.55
CA LEU A 89 -12.77 5.72 1.04
C LEU A 89 -11.88 6.42 0.01
N ALA A 90 -10.79 7.03 0.49
CA ALA A 90 -9.73 7.53 -0.36
C ALA A 90 -8.38 7.37 0.34
N PHE A 91 -7.36 6.99 -0.41
CA PHE A 91 -6.00 6.87 0.10
C PHE A 91 -4.97 6.95 -1.04
N SER A 92 -3.72 7.18 -0.66
CA SER A 92 -2.57 7.06 -1.56
C SER A 92 -1.38 6.60 -0.74
N SER A 93 -0.84 5.44 -1.07
CA SER A 93 0.24 4.80 -0.33
C SER A 93 1.25 4.19 -1.29
N SER A 94 2.37 3.72 -0.75
CA SER A 94 3.34 2.91 -1.46
C SER A 94 3.76 1.73 -0.59
N PHE A 95 3.89 0.55 -1.18
CA PHE A 95 4.34 -0.64 -0.49
C PHE A 95 5.23 -1.50 -1.39
N ALA A 96 6.09 -2.30 -0.79
CA ALA A 96 6.81 -3.36 -1.49
C ALA A 96 5.89 -4.59 -1.55
N PRO A 97 5.43 -5.04 -2.73
CA PRO A 97 4.52 -6.19 -2.80
C PRO A 97 5.24 -7.46 -2.38
N GLU A 98 4.86 -8.03 -1.24
CA GLU A 98 5.52 -9.24 -0.74
C GLU A 98 5.10 -10.49 -1.50
N TYR A 99 3.88 -10.47 -2.05
CA TYR A 99 3.26 -11.55 -2.80
C TYR A 99 2.56 -10.99 -4.03
N THR A 100 2.35 -11.85 -5.02
CA THR A 100 1.33 -11.64 -6.04
C THR A 100 -0.08 -11.72 -5.44
N ILE A 101 -1.08 -11.25 -6.18
CA ILE A 101 -2.49 -11.29 -5.78
C ILE A 101 -2.98 -12.73 -5.55
N ASP A 102 -2.50 -13.68 -6.37
CA ASP A 102 -2.79 -15.11 -6.27
C ASP A 102 -1.94 -15.85 -5.23
N GLY A 103 -0.97 -15.18 -4.59
CA GLY A 103 -0.27 -15.67 -3.41
C GLY A 103 1.12 -16.26 -3.63
N GLU A 104 1.72 -16.12 -4.81
CA GLU A 104 3.13 -16.40 -5.06
C GLU A 104 4.02 -15.39 -4.30
N LEU A 105 5.06 -15.86 -3.61
CA LEU A 105 6.02 -15.00 -2.91
C LEU A 105 6.89 -14.22 -3.90
N LEU A 106 7.04 -12.91 -3.68
CA LEU A 106 7.87 -12.01 -4.48
C LEU A 106 9.07 -11.45 -3.72
N LEU A 107 9.05 -11.49 -2.38
CA LEU A 107 10.14 -10.94 -1.58
C LEU A 107 11.47 -11.63 -1.93
N PRO A 108 12.54 -10.86 -2.23
CA PRO A 108 13.89 -11.41 -2.27
C PRO A 108 14.38 -11.74 -0.86
N GLU A 109 15.60 -12.25 -0.76
CA GLU A 109 16.27 -12.48 0.53
C GLU A 109 16.26 -11.22 1.42
N GLN A 110 16.26 -11.44 2.73
CA GLN A 110 16.23 -10.36 3.72
C GLN A 110 17.38 -9.37 3.46
N TYR A 111 17.08 -8.07 3.57
CA TYR A 111 17.98 -6.92 3.35
C TYR A 111 18.28 -6.54 1.89
N GLY A 112 17.75 -7.27 0.90
CA GLY A 112 17.77 -6.85 -0.51
C GLY A 112 17.07 -5.50 -0.75
N ASN A 113 17.29 -4.91 -1.91
CA ASN A 113 16.57 -3.69 -2.31
C ASN A 113 15.17 -4.06 -2.80
N TRP A 114 14.11 -3.42 -2.31
CA TRP A 114 12.77 -3.77 -2.75
C TRP A 114 12.20 -2.71 -3.70
N ASN A 115 11.63 -3.19 -4.81
CA ASN A 115 10.78 -2.36 -5.65
C ASN A 115 9.49 -2.01 -4.91
N SER A 116 8.96 -0.82 -5.20
CA SER A 116 7.75 -0.30 -4.58
C SER A 116 6.65 -0.11 -5.62
N VAL A 117 5.42 -0.38 -5.20
CA VAL A 117 4.20 -0.10 -5.95
C VAL A 117 3.42 0.98 -5.21
N GLY A 118 3.22 2.10 -5.89
CA GLY A 118 2.28 3.13 -5.49
C GLY A 118 0.85 2.65 -5.77
N VAL A 119 -0.03 2.81 -4.78
CA VAL A 119 -1.46 2.54 -4.88
C VAL A 119 -2.23 3.79 -4.51
N PHE A 120 -3.30 4.07 -5.26
CA PHE A 120 -4.21 5.16 -4.94
C PHE A 120 -5.65 4.74 -5.19
N CYS A 121 -6.56 5.22 -4.36
CA CYS A 121 -8.00 5.05 -4.54
C CYS A 121 -8.71 6.37 -4.25
N GLY A 122 -9.60 6.76 -5.15
CA GLY A 122 -10.40 7.99 -5.02
C GLY A 122 -10.81 8.57 -6.37
N ALA A 123 -11.33 9.80 -6.34
CA ALA A 123 -11.76 10.51 -7.54
C ALA A 123 -10.61 11.31 -8.17
N ILE A 124 -10.32 11.07 -9.46
CA ILE A 124 -9.39 11.88 -10.27
C ILE A 124 -10.12 12.33 -11.53
N LYS A 125 -10.22 13.65 -11.74
CA LYS A 125 -10.90 14.25 -12.91
C LYS A 125 -12.28 13.62 -13.15
N GLU A 126 -13.11 13.59 -12.11
CA GLU A 126 -14.48 13.05 -12.12
C GLU A 126 -14.60 11.53 -12.32
N ARG A 127 -13.47 10.80 -12.37
CA ARG A 127 -13.46 9.34 -12.43
C ARG A 127 -13.08 8.75 -11.08
N ASN A 128 -13.90 7.85 -10.56
CA ASN A 128 -13.56 7.04 -9.40
C ASN A 128 -12.61 5.94 -9.86
N ILE A 129 -11.40 5.92 -9.33
CA ILE A 129 -10.39 4.97 -9.76
C ILE A 129 -9.66 4.34 -8.58
N MET A 130 -9.21 3.12 -8.81
CA MET A 130 -8.18 2.46 -8.02
C MET A 130 -7.02 2.15 -8.96
N GLY A 131 -5.85 2.70 -8.67
CA GLY A 131 -4.70 2.54 -9.54
C GLY A 131 -3.47 2.04 -8.81
N PHE A 132 -2.67 1.29 -9.55
CA PHE A 132 -1.37 0.77 -9.17
C PHE A 132 -0.34 1.29 -10.15
N VAL A 133 0.83 1.73 -9.67
CA VAL A 133 1.95 2.16 -10.49
C VAL A 133 3.26 1.79 -9.81
N GLY A 134 4.16 1.16 -10.54
CA GLY A 134 5.49 0.82 -10.05
C GLY A 134 6.52 1.02 -11.14
N LEU A 135 7.75 1.32 -10.75
CA LEU A 135 8.89 1.33 -11.67
C LEU A 135 9.79 0.15 -11.31
N HIS A 136 10.04 -0.73 -12.28
CA HIS A 136 10.87 -1.91 -12.08
C HIS A 136 12.34 -1.55 -12.30
N ASP A 137 13.03 -1.16 -11.22
CA ASP A 137 14.43 -0.73 -11.25
C ASP A 137 15.36 -1.66 -10.44
N ASN A 138 14.84 -2.73 -9.81
CA ASN A 138 15.63 -3.84 -9.26
C ASN A 138 15.12 -5.21 -9.74
N ASP A 139 15.98 -6.00 -10.37
CA ASP A 139 15.62 -7.30 -10.93
C ASP A 139 15.43 -8.40 -9.86
N GLU A 140 15.99 -8.22 -8.65
CA GLU A 140 15.82 -9.20 -7.56
C GLU A 140 14.38 -9.19 -6.98
N HIS A 141 13.64 -8.10 -7.16
CA HIS A 141 12.25 -7.99 -6.71
C HIS A 141 11.32 -7.74 -7.91
N ASP A 142 10.94 -8.82 -8.61
CA ASP A 142 10.17 -8.76 -9.85
C ASP A 142 8.70 -8.36 -9.64
N ILE A 143 8.45 -7.05 -9.59
CA ILE A 143 7.11 -6.48 -9.48
C ILE A 143 6.26 -6.69 -10.74
N SER A 144 6.84 -7.13 -11.87
CA SER A 144 6.05 -7.43 -13.07
C SER A 144 5.07 -8.58 -12.80
N LYS A 145 5.45 -9.54 -11.95
CA LYS A 145 4.58 -10.63 -11.50
C LYS A 145 3.39 -10.11 -10.70
N PHE A 146 3.60 -9.16 -9.78
CA PHE A 146 2.51 -8.51 -9.06
C PHE A 146 1.51 -7.87 -10.04
N PHE A 147 2.00 -7.09 -11.00
CA PHE A 147 1.15 -6.44 -11.99
C PHE A 147 0.40 -7.44 -12.88
N LYS A 148 1.09 -8.47 -13.38
CA LYS A 148 0.46 -9.55 -14.15
C LYS A 148 -0.63 -10.26 -13.33
N SER A 149 -0.42 -10.46 -12.04
CA SER A 149 -1.40 -11.11 -11.17
C SER A 149 -2.67 -10.27 -10.92
N LEU A 150 -2.62 -8.94 -11.08
CA LEU A 150 -3.82 -8.07 -10.98
C LEU A 150 -4.88 -8.44 -12.04
N VAL A 151 -4.50 -9.14 -13.11
CA VAL A 151 -5.44 -9.66 -14.11
C VAL A 151 -6.49 -10.59 -13.50
N SER A 152 -6.11 -11.29 -12.43
CA SER A 152 -6.92 -12.30 -11.75
C SER A 152 -7.97 -11.70 -10.82
N VAL A 153 -7.88 -10.40 -10.50
CA VAL A 153 -8.83 -9.72 -9.63
C VAL A 153 -10.19 -9.64 -10.34
N PRO A 154 -11.25 -10.29 -9.79
CA PRO A 154 -12.58 -10.15 -10.35
C PRO A 154 -13.06 -8.70 -10.25
N MET A 155 -13.65 -8.16 -11.32
CA MET A 155 -14.08 -6.75 -11.36
C MET A 155 -15.05 -6.39 -10.23
N ASN A 156 -15.89 -7.34 -9.79
CA ASN A 156 -16.82 -7.15 -8.68
C ASN A 156 -16.16 -7.17 -7.29
N ARG A 157 -14.87 -7.50 -7.19
CA ARG A 157 -14.10 -7.55 -5.93
C ARG A 157 -13.17 -6.35 -5.74
N VAL A 158 -13.07 -5.44 -6.70
CA VAL A 158 -12.13 -4.30 -6.65
C VAL A 158 -12.42 -3.38 -5.45
N GLY A 159 -13.68 -3.12 -5.12
CA GLY A 159 -14.03 -2.35 -3.92
C GLY A 159 -13.52 -2.99 -2.63
N GLY A 160 -13.66 -4.31 -2.48
CA GLY A 160 -13.11 -5.06 -1.35
C GLY A 160 -11.58 -5.04 -1.30
N LEU A 161 -10.92 -5.22 -2.44
CA LEU A 161 -9.46 -5.11 -2.56
C LEU A 161 -8.97 -3.72 -2.13
N SER A 162 -9.68 -2.66 -2.54
CA SER A 162 -9.33 -1.30 -2.16
C SER A 162 -9.41 -1.09 -0.64
N LEU A 163 -10.44 -1.64 0.03
CA LEU A 163 -10.56 -1.57 1.48
C LEU A 163 -9.40 -2.29 2.13
N HIS A 164 -9.10 -3.52 1.71
CA HIS A 164 -8.00 -4.29 2.27
C HIS A 164 -6.67 -3.54 2.20
N LEU A 165 -6.34 -2.96 1.04
CA LEU A 165 -5.13 -2.14 0.89
C LEU A 165 -5.18 -0.86 1.74
N ALA A 166 -6.36 -0.24 1.86
CA ALA A 166 -6.55 0.94 2.68
C ALA A 166 -6.34 0.68 4.18
N ILE A 167 -6.70 -0.52 4.66
CA ILE A 167 -6.53 -0.92 6.07
C ILE A 167 -5.08 -1.36 6.34
N GLU A 168 -4.50 -2.16 5.45
CA GLU A 168 -3.26 -2.90 5.76
C GLU A 168 -2.00 -2.22 5.22
N HIS A 169 -2.13 -1.41 4.17
CA HIS A 169 -0.99 -0.81 3.48
C HIS A 169 -1.02 0.72 3.44
N ALA A 170 -2.08 1.37 3.95
CA ALA A 170 -2.21 2.82 3.88
C ALA A 170 -2.44 3.45 5.27
N GLU A 171 -1.47 4.25 5.71
CA GLU A 171 -1.54 5.02 6.97
C GLU A 171 -2.39 6.31 6.84
N ASN A 172 -2.78 6.70 5.62
CA ASN A 172 -3.46 7.96 5.29
C ASN A 172 -4.84 7.74 4.66
N THR A 173 -5.58 6.75 5.16
CA THR A 173 -6.90 6.42 4.66
C THR A 173 -7.96 7.33 5.25
N PHE A 174 -8.78 7.93 4.37
CA PHE A 174 -9.95 8.71 4.74
C PHE A 174 -11.21 7.91 4.41
N PHE A 175 -12.15 7.88 5.34
CA PHE A 175 -13.45 7.24 5.14
C PHE A 175 -14.58 8.26 5.18
N ARG A 176 -15.63 8.01 4.40
CA ARG A 176 -16.86 8.79 4.48
C ARG A 176 -17.55 8.54 5.84
N PRO A 177 -17.81 9.56 6.67
CA PRO A 177 -18.42 9.37 7.99
C PRO A 177 -19.78 8.66 7.95
N SER A 178 -20.58 8.95 6.92
CA SER A 178 -21.90 8.32 6.73
C SER A 178 -21.83 6.85 6.34
N TRP A 179 -20.68 6.35 5.86
CA TRP A 179 -20.46 4.91 5.66
C TRP A 179 -20.00 4.26 6.95
N VAL A 180 -19.01 4.84 7.65
CA VAL A 180 -18.50 4.30 8.93
C VAL A 180 -19.60 4.18 9.99
N SER A 181 -20.49 5.17 10.07
CA SER A 181 -21.62 5.18 11.01
C SER A 181 -22.66 4.09 10.74
N LYS A 182 -22.71 3.55 9.51
CA LYS A 182 -23.62 2.47 9.11
C LYS A 182 -23.02 1.07 9.22
N LEU A 183 -21.72 0.96 9.52
CA LEU A 183 -21.09 -0.34 9.77
C LEU A 183 -21.68 -0.98 11.03
N LEU A 184 -21.92 -2.29 10.96
CA LEU A 184 -22.22 -3.08 12.16
C LEU A 184 -21.07 -2.95 13.17
N PRO A 185 -21.35 -2.92 14.48
CA PRO A 185 -20.32 -2.78 15.51
C PRO A 185 -19.18 -3.80 15.36
N GLU A 186 -19.51 -5.06 15.14
CA GLU A 186 -18.55 -6.17 14.92
C GLU A 186 -17.65 -5.95 13.70
N ILE A 187 -18.18 -5.40 12.60
CA ILE A 187 -17.37 -5.06 11.41
C ILE A 187 -16.43 -3.89 11.73
N ARG A 188 -16.93 -2.89 12.46
CA ARG A 188 -16.12 -1.73 12.85
C ARG A 188 -14.97 -2.14 13.76
N GLU A 189 -15.23 -2.97 14.76
CA GLU A 189 -14.21 -3.50 15.67
C GLU A 189 -13.15 -4.33 14.94
N GLU A 190 -13.57 -5.18 14.01
CA GLU A 190 -12.64 -5.95 13.16
C GLU A 190 -11.74 -5.03 12.32
N LEU A 191 -12.31 -4.02 11.65
CA LEU A 191 -11.53 -3.06 10.86
C LEU A 191 -10.55 -2.25 11.74
N LEU A 192 -10.96 -1.85 12.95
CA LEU A 192 -10.10 -1.15 13.91
C LEU A 192 -8.96 -2.04 14.41
N SER A 193 -9.24 -3.31 14.71
CA SER A 193 -8.24 -4.31 15.10
C SER A 193 -7.19 -4.50 14.00
N ARG A 194 -7.63 -4.59 12.74
CA ARG A 194 -6.73 -4.71 11.58
C ARG A 194 -5.87 -3.45 11.40
N PHE A 195 -6.45 -2.26 11.51
CA PHE A 195 -5.70 -0.99 11.50
C PHE A 195 -4.63 -0.94 12.61
N ALA A 196 -4.97 -1.37 13.82
CA ALA A 196 -4.08 -1.33 14.97
C ALA A 196 -2.94 -2.36 14.89
N SER A 197 -3.13 -3.46 14.15
CA SER A 197 -2.15 -4.54 14.10
C SER A 197 -0.82 -4.15 13.46
N GLY A 198 -0.78 -3.14 12.58
CA GLY A 198 0.45 -2.58 11.99
C GLY A 198 1.31 -3.56 11.16
N ILE A 199 0.91 -4.83 11.11
CA ILE A 199 1.53 -5.93 10.39
C ILE A 199 0.39 -6.56 9.58
N PRO A 200 0.58 -6.83 8.27
CA PRO A 200 -0.38 -7.58 7.46
C PRO A 200 -0.47 -9.07 7.88
N GLY A 201 -0.80 -9.34 9.15
CA GLY A 201 -1.01 -10.68 9.73
C GLY A 201 0.08 -11.72 9.41
N GLU A 202 -0.22 -13.01 9.62
CA GLU A 202 0.51 -14.04 8.89
C GLU A 202 0.19 -13.90 7.40
N PRO A 203 1.21 -13.90 6.52
CA PRO A 203 0.99 -13.85 5.09
C PRO A 203 0.10 -15.03 4.70
N ASN A 204 -1.11 -14.74 4.20
CA ASN A 204 -2.20 -15.66 3.84
C ASN A 204 -3.28 -15.95 4.91
N SER A 205 -3.05 -15.82 6.22
CA SER A 205 -4.11 -16.08 7.23
C SER A 205 -5.32 -15.15 7.06
N ARG A 206 -5.06 -13.89 6.69
CA ARG A 206 -6.08 -12.87 6.40
C ARG A 206 -6.47 -12.77 4.92
N LYS A 207 -5.79 -13.49 4.01
CA LYS A 207 -6.23 -13.60 2.61
C LYS A 207 -7.48 -14.48 2.48
N ALA A 208 -7.72 -15.39 3.42
CA ALA A 208 -9.05 -15.99 3.59
C ALA A 208 -10.15 -14.91 3.76
N ASN A 209 -9.84 -13.72 4.28
CA ASN A 209 -10.78 -12.60 4.35
C ASN A 209 -10.93 -11.86 2.99
N LEU A 210 -9.95 -11.93 2.09
CA LEU A 210 -10.09 -11.43 0.70
C LEU A 210 -11.06 -12.29 -0.13
N VAL A 211 -11.12 -13.59 0.18
CA VAL A 211 -11.96 -14.56 -0.56
C VAL A 211 -13.27 -14.86 0.19
N GLY A 212 -13.28 -14.74 1.52
CA GLY A 212 -14.31 -15.27 2.42
C GLY A 212 -15.01 -14.28 3.35
N GLN A 213 -14.60 -13.00 3.47
CA GLN A 213 -15.36 -12.02 4.26
C GLN A 213 -16.03 -10.94 3.40
N PHE A 214 -17.32 -10.76 3.72
CA PHE A 214 -18.30 -9.74 3.36
C PHE A 214 -17.80 -8.59 2.48
N ASP A 215 -18.50 -8.38 1.36
CA ASP A 215 -18.40 -7.22 0.48
C ASP A 215 -18.82 -5.92 1.22
N VAL A 216 -18.10 -5.51 2.27
CA VAL A 216 -18.38 -4.28 3.05
C VAL A 216 -18.34 -3.05 2.13
N ILE A 217 -17.53 -3.15 1.07
CA ILE A 217 -17.55 -2.24 -0.06
C ILE A 217 -17.88 -3.04 -1.32
N ASN A 218 -19.17 -3.10 -1.64
CA ASN A 218 -19.68 -3.68 -2.87
C ASN A 218 -19.65 -2.64 -4.01
N VAL A 219 -18.44 -2.26 -4.43
CA VAL A 219 -18.21 -1.38 -5.59
C VAL A 219 -17.41 -2.18 -6.61
N SER A 220 -18.03 -2.42 -7.76
CA SER A 220 -17.37 -3.10 -8.89
C SER A 220 -16.53 -2.10 -9.70
N ALA A 221 -15.50 -2.60 -10.37
CA ALA A 221 -14.89 -1.90 -11.49
C ALA A 221 -15.74 -2.07 -12.76
N SER A 222 -15.90 -0.99 -13.53
CA SER A 222 -16.50 -1.01 -14.86
C SER A 222 -15.48 -1.26 -15.97
N GLN A 223 -14.21 -0.98 -15.70
CA GLN A 223 -13.12 -1.09 -16.67
C GLN A 223 -11.79 -1.33 -15.94
N ARG A 224 -10.88 -2.07 -16.58
CA ARG A 224 -9.48 -2.18 -16.20
C ARG A 224 -8.61 -1.78 -17.41
N ASP A 225 -7.67 -0.87 -17.18
CA ASP A 225 -6.66 -0.46 -18.14
C ASP A 225 -5.28 -0.85 -17.60
N ASP A 226 -4.57 -1.63 -18.40
CA ASP A 226 -3.23 -2.14 -18.09
C ASP A 226 -2.18 -1.37 -18.91
N PHE A 227 -1.07 -1.01 -18.27
CA PHE A 227 0.06 -0.29 -18.87
C PHE A 227 1.34 -1.03 -18.52
N TYR A 228 1.74 -1.95 -19.40
CA TYR A 228 2.99 -2.69 -19.27
C TYR A 228 3.84 -2.48 -20.53
N PRO A 229 5.18 -2.44 -20.39
CA PRO A 229 6.10 -2.44 -21.51
C PRO A 229 6.14 -3.80 -22.25
#